data_AF-A0AAC8Q6L5-F1
#
_entry.id   AF-A0AAC8Q6L5-F1
#
_cell.length_a   1.000
_cell.length_b   1.000
_cell.length_c   1.000
_cell.angle_alpha   90.00
_cell.angle_beta   90.00
_cell.angle_gamma   90.00
#
_symmetry.space_group_name_H-M   'P 1'
#
loop_
_entity.id
_entity.type
_entity.pdbx_description
1 polymer ?
#
loop_
_entity_poly.entity_id
_entity_poly.type
_entity_poly.pdbx_seq_one_letter_code
_entity_poly.pdbx_strand_id
1 'polypeptide(L)'
;MGSVSTDNPDNGGRTDRWQSMVMGAFHLDEALDAKELPGDGSGAAPHALLYLDNLLEVFPSSMDPLEDFEGYAVRRMLLAMRRALVHQGGH
;
A
#
# COMPACT_ATOMS: atom_id res chain seq x y z
N MET A 1 -4.00 -43.69 2.90
CA MET A 1 -4.86 -42.50 3.04
C MET A 1 -3.98 -41.30 2.70
N GLY A 2 -4.10 -40.78 1.48
CA GLY A 2 -3.24 -39.68 1.00
C GLY A 2 -3.70 -38.36 1.61
N SER A 3 -2.77 -37.63 2.21
CA SER A 3 -2.99 -36.27 2.69
C SER A 3 -3.15 -35.37 1.46
N VAL A 4 -4.33 -34.79 1.28
CA VAL A 4 -4.56 -33.75 0.27
C VAL A 4 -4.04 -32.44 0.86
N SER A 5 -2.81 -32.05 0.48
CA SER A 5 -2.36 -30.67 0.66
C SER A 5 -3.21 -29.77 -0.23
N THR A 6 -4.09 -29.00 0.41
CA THR A 6 -4.85 -27.91 -0.21
C THR A 6 -4.02 -26.65 -0.22
N ASP A 7 -2.83 -26.70 -0.83
CA ASP A 7 -2.13 -25.46 -1.21
C ASP A 7 -2.82 -24.95 -2.47
N ASN A 8 -3.78 -24.04 -2.27
CA ASN A 8 -4.42 -23.32 -3.37
C ASN A 8 -3.42 -22.24 -3.84
N PRO A 9 -2.79 -22.37 -5.03
CA PRO A 9 -1.71 -21.48 -5.46
C PRO A 9 -2.14 -20.01 -5.62
N ASP A 10 -3.45 -19.74 -5.72
CA ASP A 10 -4.02 -18.39 -5.79
C ASP A 10 -3.91 -17.58 -4.49
N ASN A 11 -3.76 -18.23 -3.33
CA ASN A 11 -3.70 -17.53 -2.05
C ASN A 11 -2.34 -16.90 -1.76
N GLY A 12 -1.26 -17.35 -2.43
CA GLY A 12 0.09 -16.81 -2.24
C GLY A 12 0.15 -15.34 -2.62
N GLY A 13 -0.25 -15.02 -3.86
CA GLY A 13 -0.24 -13.65 -4.36
C GLY A 13 -1.15 -12.70 -3.56
N ARG A 14 -2.28 -13.17 -3.01
CA ARG A 14 -3.12 -12.35 -2.12
C ARG A 14 -2.43 -12.08 -0.79
N THR A 15 -1.87 -13.10 -0.16
CA THR A 15 -1.20 -12.98 1.15
C THR A 15 0.03 -12.07 1.09
N ASP A 16 0.82 -12.18 0.02
CA ASP A 16 2.03 -11.38 -0.17
C ASP A 16 1.72 -9.88 -0.31
N ARG A 17 0.57 -9.52 -0.93
CA ARG A 17 0.12 -8.12 -1.03
C ARG A 17 -0.15 -7.50 0.34
N TRP A 18 -0.89 -8.21 1.17
CA TRP A 18 -1.25 -7.74 2.52
C TRP A 18 -0.01 -7.61 3.41
N GLN A 19 0.91 -8.56 3.33
CA GLN A 19 2.20 -8.45 4.02
C GLN A 19 3.01 -7.25 3.55
N SER A 20 3.11 -7.03 2.23
CA SER A 20 3.78 -5.85 1.68
C SER A 20 3.17 -4.54 2.18
N MET A 21 1.84 -4.49 2.31
CA MET A 21 1.13 -3.33 2.84
C MET A 21 1.51 -3.03 4.29
N VAL A 22 1.49 -4.06 5.14
CA VAL A 22 1.81 -3.95 6.56
C VAL A 22 3.29 -3.59 6.77
N MET A 23 4.19 -4.29 6.09
CA MET A 23 5.63 -4.01 6.19
C MET A 23 5.97 -2.60 5.71
N GLY A 24 5.35 -2.15 4.62
CA GLY A 24 5.54 -0.78 4.14
C GLY A 24 4.99 0.28 5.10
N ALA A 25 3.92 -0.01 5.86
CA ALA A 25 3.41 0.89 6.88
C ALA A 25 4.43 1.06 8.02
N PHE A 26 5.02 -0.02 8.50
CA PHE A 26 6.09 0.04 9.51
C PHE A 26 7.29 0.86 9.01
N HIS A 27 7.75 0.63 7.77
CA HIS A 27 8.85 1.43 7.21
C HIS A 27 8.50 2.92 7.05
N LEU A 28 7.24 3.24 6.77
CA LEU A 28 6.79 4.63 6.72
C LEU A 28 6.85 5.25 8.12
N ASP A 29 6.31 4.58 9.14
CA ASP A 29 6.36 5.06 10.53
C ASP A 29 7.81 5.28 10.99
N GLU A 30 8.70 4.32 10.72
CA GLU A 30 10.14 4.45 11.00
C GLU A 30 10.77 5.63 10.26
N ALA A 31 10.42 5.86 8.99
CA ALA A 31 10.95 6.98 8.20
C ALA A 31 10.43 8.34 8.67
N LEU A 32 9.23 8.38 9.26
CA LEU A 32 8.65 9.57 9.87
C LEU A 32 9.28 9.87 11.23
N ASP A 33 9.54 8.85 12.04
CA ASP A 33 10.16 8.97 13.36
C ASP A 33 11.67 9.23 13.28
N ALA A 34 12.36 8.66 12.30
CA ALA A 34 13.81 8.82 12.11
C ALA A 34 14.20 10.22 11.57
N LYS A 35 13.26 10.97 10.98
CA LYS A 35 13.46 12.37 10.61
C LYS A 35 12.97 13.26 11.76
N GLU A 36 13.91 13.86 12.49
CA GLU A 36 13.71 15.25 12.89
C GLU A 36 13.44 16.01 11.57
N LEU A 37 12.18 16.32 11.30
CA LEU A 37 11.73 16.93 10.04
C LEU A 37 12.69 18.06 9.67
N PRO A 38 13.36 18.00 8.50
CA PRO A 38 14.25 19.08 8.09
C PRO A 38 13.44 20.38 8.11
N GLY A 39 13.99 21.42 8.74
CA GLY A 39 13.36 22.74 8.87
C GLY A 39 13.11 23.45 7.53
N ASP A 40 13.27 22.76 6.40
CA ASP A 40 12.93 23.20 5.05
C ASP A 40 11.43 23.08 4.72
N GLY A 41 10.63 22.53 5.65
CA GLY A 41 9.18 22.45 5.51
C GLY A 41 8.71 21.40 4.50
N SER A 42 9.61 20.54 3.98
CA SER A 42 9.25 19.52 2.99
C SER A 42 8.30 18.42 3.50
N GLY A 43 8.09 18.35 4.82
CA GLY A 43 7.02 17.59 5.46
C GLY A 43 7.09 16.07 5.27
N ALA A 44 6.11 15.37 5.84
CA ALA A 44 5.93 13.92 5.72
C ALA A 44 5.40 13.48 4.33
N ALA A 45 4.94 14.43 3.51
CA ALA A 45 4.19 14.14 2.29
C ALA A 45 4.96 13.36 1.21
N PRO A 46 6.25 13.64 0.92
CA PRO A 46 6.99 12.88 -0.09
C PRO A 46 7.13 11.39 0.26
N HIS A 47 7.36 11.07 1.54
CA HIS A 47 7.48 9.70 2.03
C HIS A 47 6.14 8.97 1.95
N ALA A 48 5.04 9.63 2.33
CA ALA A 48 3.70 9.09 2.20
C ALA A 48 3.33 8.83 0.72
N LEU A 49 3.68 9.74 -0.20
CA LEU A 49 3.43 9.55 -1.63
C LEU A 49 4.20 8.36 -2.21
N LEU A 50 5.48 8.20 -1.85
CA LEU A 50 6.28 7.05 -2.26
C LEU A 50 5.70 5.73 -1.74
N TYR A 51 5.27 5.69 -0.48
CA TYR A 51 4.60 4.52 0.09
C TYR A 51 3.31 4.18 -0.69
N LEU A 52 2.47 5.18 -0.97
CA LEU A 52 1.24 4.99 -1.72
C LEU A 52 1.49 4.50 -3.16
N ASP A 53 2.52 5.00 -3.84
CA ASP A 53 2.90 4.55 -5.18
C ASP A 53 3.30 3.07 -5.16
N ASN A 54 4.13 2.65 -4.19
CA ASN A 54 4.50 1.24 -4.02
C ASN A 54 3.29 0.34 -3.78
N LEU A 55 2.32 0.78 -2.96
CA LEU A 55 1.10 0.00 -2.73
C LEU A 55 0.21 -0.11 -3.98
N LEU A 56 0.22 0.87 -4.87
CA LEU A 56 -0.57 0.82 -6.10
C LEU A 56 0.01 -0.17 -7.14
N GLU A 57 1.29 -0.51 -7.02
CA GLU A 57 1.91 -1.62 -7.78
C GLU A 57 1.48 -2.97 -7.22
N VAL A 58 1.44 -3.09 -5.89
CA VAL A 58 1.03 -4.30 -5.17
C VAL A 58 -0.46 -4.59 -5.34
N PHE A 59 -1.31 -3.57 -5.34
CA PHE A 59 -2.75 -3.68 -5.62
C PHE A 59 -3.07 -3.14 -7.02
N PRO A 60 -2.81 -3.89 -8.11
CA PRO A 60 -2.81 -3.38 -9.48
C PRO A 60 -4.21 -3.04 -10.01
N SER A 61 -4.28 -2.26 -11.09
CA SER A 61 -5.56 -1.92 -11.75
C SER A 61 -6.24 -3.10 -12.45
N SER A 62 -5.52 -4.18 -12.70
CA SER A 62 -6.06 -5.41 -13.29
C SER A 62 -6.87 -6.24 -12.29
N MET A 63 -6.95 -5.83 -11.03
CA MET A 63 -7.72 -6.53 -10.00
C MET A 63 -9.21 -6.46 -10.30
N ASP A 64 -9.84 -7.63 -10.44
CA ASP A 64 -11.29 -7.74 -10.63
C ASP A 64 -12.03 -7.55 -9.29
N PRO A 65 -12.91 -6.55 -9.16
CA PRO A 65 -13.71 -6.36 -7.95
C PRO A 65 -14.63 -7.53 -7.59
N LEU A 66 -14.98 -8.40 -8.56
CA LEU A 66 -15.80 -9.59 -8.33
C LEU A 66 -14.99 -10.74 -7.72
N GLU A 67 -13.69 -10.80 -7.98
CA GLU A 67 -12.78 -11.85 -7.51
C GLU A 67 -12.04 -11.45 -6.22
N ASP A 68 -11.71 -10.17 -6.06
CA ASP A 68 -10.99 -9.61 -4.90
C ASP A 68 -11.49 -8.20 -4.56
N PHE A 69 -12.67 -8.13 -3.95
CA PHE A 69 -13.28 -6.87 -3.55
C PHE A 69 -12.44 -6.13 -2.51
N GLU A 70 -11.82 -6.84 -1.57
CA GLU A 70 -11.01 -6.24 -0.52
C GLU A 70 -9.78 -5.53 -1.10
N GLY A 71 -9.04 -6.19 -1.99
CA GLY A 71 -7.92 -5.55 -2.66
C GLY A 71 -8.35 -4.39 -3.55
N TYR A 72 -9.51 -4.49 -4.21
CA TYR A 72 -10.08 -3.39 -5.00
C TYR A 72 -10.41 -2.19 -4.11
N ALA A 73 -11.05 -2.42 -2.96
CA ALA A 73 -11.39 -1.38 -2.00
C ALA A 73 -10.13 -0.66 -1.48
N VAL A 74 -9.07 -1.42 -1.17
CA VAL A 74 -7.78 -0.85 -0.79
C VAL A 74 -7.21 0.00 -1.92
N ARG A 75 -7.13 -0.50 -3.15
CA ARG A 75 -6.66 0.30 -4.30
C ARG A 75 -7.43 1.62 -4.44
N ARG A 76 -8.76 1.58 -4.32
CA ARG A 76 -9.61 2.77 -4.39
C ARG A 76 -9.29 3.77 -3.28
N MET A 77 -9.08 3.29 -2.05
CA MET A 77 -8.66 4.11 -0.92
C MET A 77 -7.30 4.77 -1.17
N LEU A 78 -6.30 4.00 -1.61
CA LEU A 78 -4.94 4.49 -1.87
C LEU A 78 -4.91 5.60 -2.93
N LEU A 79 -5.67 5.44 -4.02
CA LEU A 79 -5.82 6.48 -5.05
C LEU A 79 -6.42 7.78 -4.49
N ALA A 80 -7.43 7.66 -3.62
CA ALA A 80 -8.05 8.82 -2.98
C ALA A 80 -7.09 9.55 -2.03
N MET A 81 -6.35 8.81 -1.20
CA MET A 81 -5.35 9.36 -0.29
C MET A 81 -4.23 10.07 -1.06
N ARG A 82 -3.70 9.43 -2.11
CA ARG A 82 -2.68 10.02 -2.98
C ARG A 82 -3.16 11.32 -3.59
N ARG A 83 -4.38 11.34 -4.12
CA ARG A 83 -4.98 12.56 -4.70
C ARG A 83 -5.09 13.68 -3.65
N ALA A 84 -5.50 13.35 -2.43
CA ALA A 84 -5.61 14.33 -1.35
C ALA A 84 -4.25 14.94 -0.98
N LEU A 85 -3.20 14.12 -0.84
CA LEU A 85 -1.85 14.59 -0.53
C LEU A 85 -1.25 15.46 -1.64
N VAL A 86 -1.45 15.09 -2.92
CA VAL A 86 -1.01 15.91 -4.06
C VAL A 86 -1.73 17.26 -4.08
N HIS A 87 -3.03 17.30 -3.74
CA HIS A 87 -3.77 18.57 -3.66
C HIS A 87 -3.30 19.45 -2.48
N GLN A 88 -2.87 18.85 -1.37
CA GLN A 88 -2.34 19.60 -0.22
C GLN A 88 -0.99 20.27 -0.51
N GLY A 89 -0.12 19.64 -1.31
CA GLY A 89 1.18 20.22 -1.70
C GLY A 89 1.11 21.28 -2.82
N GLY A 90 -0.07 21.58 -3.34
CA GLY A 90 -0.31 22.58 -4.40
C GLY A 90 -0.79 23.95 -3.89
N HIS A 91 -0.70 24.20 -2.58
CA HIS A 91 -1.09 25.46 -1.92
C HIS A 91 0.12 26.22 -1.40
#